data_AF-A0A2N5KLI8-F1
#
_entry.id   AF-A0A2N5KLI8-F1
#
_cell.length_a   1.000
_cell.length_b   1.000
_cell.length_c   1.000
_cell.angle_alpha   90.00
_cell.angle_beta   90.00
_cell.angle_gamma   90.00
#
_symmetry.space_group_name_H-M   'P 1'
#
loop_
_entity.id
_entity.type
_entity.pdbx_description
1 polymer ?
#
loop_
_entity_poly.entity_id
_entity_poly.type
_entity_poly.pdbx_seq_one_letter_code
_entity_poly.pdbx_strand_id
1 'polypeptide(L)' 'REAEERYASVIPAGRIGAPEEAAEVAVWLCSGVAPYVTGHSMIVDGGMTAGVR' A
#
# COMPACT_ATOMS: atom_id res chain seq x y z
N ARG A 1 -15.51 11.72 -7.21
CA ARG A 1 -16.00 11.83 -5.82
C ARG A 1 -16.75 10.57 -5.42
N GLU A 2 -17.90 10.25 -6.00
CA GLU A 2 -18.62 8.99 -5.66
C GLU A 2 -17.77 7.71 -5.85
N ALA A 3 -17.03 7.60 -6.96
CA ALA A 3 -16.12 6.47 -7.17
C ALA A 3 -14.99 6.40 -6.12
N GLU A 4 -14.52 7.56 -5.66
CA GLU A 4 -13.43 7.68 -4.69
C GLU A 4 -13.90 7.32 -3.27
N GLU A 5 -15.09 7.80 -2.91
CA GLU A 5 -15.81 7.44 -1.67
C GLU A 5 -16.13 5.95 -1.60
N ARG A 6 -16.50 5.35 -2.74
CA ARG A 6 -16.73 3.90 -2.85
C ARG A 6 -15.45 3.09 -2.61
N TYR A 7 -14.29 3.55 -3.07
CA TYR A 7 -13.02 2.87 -2.76
C TYR A 7 -12.61 3.09 -1.31
N ALA A 8 -12.77 4.31 -0.79
CA ALA A 8 -12.48 4.64 0.60
C ALA A 8 -13.25 3.77 1.60
N SER A 9 -14.49 3.35 1.29
CA SER A 9 -15.30 2.52 2.19
C SER A 9 -14.84 1.05 2.30
N VAL A 10 -14.06 0.56 1.33
CA VAL A 10 -13.57 -0.83 1.31
C VAL A 10 -12.07 -0.93 1.61
N ILE A 11 -11.36 0.20 1.65
CA ILE A 11 -9.96 0.28 2.07
C ILE A 11 -9.92 0.51 3.59
N PRO A 12 -9.30 -0.35 4.40
CA PRO A 12 -9.21 -0.12 5.85
C PRO A 12 -8.57 1.21 6.26
N ALA A 13 -7.61 1.72 5.48
CA ALA A 13 -7.03 3.05 5.67
C ALA A 13 -8.01 4.22 5.39
N GLY A 14 -9.22 3.94 4.88
CA GLY A 14 -10.30 4.91 4.68
C GLY A 14 -10.09 5.88 3.53
N ARG A 15 -9.13 5.61 2.63
CA ARG A 15 -8.80 6.47 1.49
C ARG A 15 -8.04 5.72 0.41
N ILE A 16 -8.03 6.29 -0.79
CA ILE A 16 -7.09 5.89 -1.83
C ILE A 16 -5.68 6.37 -1.44
N GLY A 17 -4.70 5.49 -1.61
CA GLY A 17 -3.29 5.80 -1.43
C GLY A 17 -2.76 6.77 -2.49
N ALA A 18 -1.81 7.62 -2.13
CA ALA A 18 -1.09 8.42 -3.10
C ALA A 18 -0.03 7.54 -3.81
N PRO A 19 0.28 7.79 -5.10
CA PRO A 19 1.32 7.04 -5.82
C PRO A 19 2.68 7.04 -5.10
N GLU A 20 2.99 8.13 -4.40
CA GLU A 20 4.23 8.30 -3.63
C GLU A 20 4.34 7.25 -2.51
N GLU A 21 3.23 6.80 -1.92
CA GLU A 21 3.28 5.80 -0.84
C GLU A 21 3.78 4.44 -1.34
N ALA A 22 3.44 4.06 -2.57
CA ALA A 22 4.01 2.87 -3.21
C ALA A 22 5.48 3.10 -3.64
N ALA A 23 5.80 4.32 -4.11
CA ALA A 23 7.16 4.69 -4.50
C ALA A 23 8.14 4.66 -3.32
N GLU A 24 7.75 5.17 -2.16
CA GLU A 24 8.57 5.15 -0.94
C GLU A 24 8.91 3.72 -0.50
N VAL A 25 7.96 2.79 -0.64
CA VAL A 25 8.21 1.37 -0.37
C VAL A 25 9.19 0.77 -1.37
N ALA A 26 9.10 1.13 -2.65
CA ALA A 26 10.08 0.72 -3.66
C ALA A 26 11.47 1.31 -3.37
N VAL A 27 11.55 2.58 -2.97
CA VAL A 27 12.81 3.23 -2.56
C VAL A 27 13.41 2.51 -1.36
N TRP A 28 12.61 2.18 -0.34
CA TRP A 28 13.06 1.41 0.82
C TRP A 28 13.61 0.04 0.43
N LEU A 29 12.91 -0.70 -0.45
CA LEU A 29 13.37 -2.00 -0.96
C LEU A 29 14.69 -1.90 -1.72
N CYS A 30 14.86 -0.85 -2.53
CA CYS A 30 16.07 -0.63 -3.32
C CYS A 30 17.19 0.04 -2.53
N SER A 31 16.94 0.45 -1.29
CA SER A 31 17.93 1.08 -0.43
C SER A 31 18.88 0.06 0.20
N GLY A 32 19.94 0.58 0.85
CA GLY A 32 20.85 -0.26 1.64
C GLY A 32 20.29 -0.75 2.98
N VAL A 33 19.07 -0.34 3.39
CA VAL A 33 18.52 -0.70 4.71
C VAL A 33 17.65 -1.96 4.70
N ALA A 34 17.31 -2.50 3.53
CA ALA A 34 16.53 -3.74 3.38
C ALA A 34 17.33 -4.90 2.73
N PRO A 35 18.62 -5.12 3.03
CA PRO A 35 19.50 -5.99 2.24
C PRO A 35 19.12 -7.48 2.28
N TYR A 36 18.28 -7.88 3.24
CA TYR A 36 17.86 -9.28 3.42
C TYR A 36 16.42 -9.54 2.97
N VAL A 37 15.72 -8.52 2.46
CA VAL A 37 14.36 -8.65 1.96
C VAL A 37 14.42 -9.12 0.52
N THR A 38 14.06 -10.38 0.28
CA THR A 38 14.05 -10.99 -1.06
C THR A 38 12.96 -12.06 -1.16
N GLY A 39 12.50 -12.34 -2.38
CA GLY A 39 11.49 -13.38 -2.65
C GLY A 39 10.11 -13.10 -2.05
N HIS A 40 9.82 -11.86 -1.66
CA HIS A 40 8.58 -11.47 -0.99
C HIS A 40 7.74 -10.52 -1.84
N SER A 41 6.42 -10.71 -1.84
CA SER A 41 5.46 -9.78 -2.42
C SER A 41 4.99 -8.79 -1.37
N MET A 42 5.51 -7.57 -1.41
CA MET A 42 5.09 -6.50 -0.49
C MET A 42 3.82 -5.81 -1.01
N ILE A 43 2.77 -5.87 -0.20
CA ILE A 43 1.46 -5.29 -0.50
C ILE A 43 1.39 -3.87 0.05
N VAL A 44 1.00 -2.91 -0.81
CA VAL A 44 0.84 -1.49 -0.48
C VAL A 44 -0.53 -1.01 -0.98
N ASP A 45 -1.59 -1.34 -0.24
CA ASP A 45 -2.98 -1.15 -0.69
C ASP A 45 -3.91 -0.59 0.40
N GLY A 46 -3.35 0.02 1.45
CA GLY A 46 -4.12 0.54 2.57
C GLY A 46 -4.86 -0.53 3.38
N GLY A 47 -4.47 -1.81 3.24
CA GLY A 47 -5.04 -2.95 3.96
C GLY A 47 -6.15 -3.67 3.20
N MET A 48 -6.44 -3.31 1.94
CA MET A 48 -7.54 -3.91 1.18
C MET A 48 -7.42 -5.44 1.08
N THR A 49 -6.21 -5.97 0.88
CA THR A 49 -5.93 -7.42 0.82
C THR A 49 -6.19 -8.13 2.15
N ALA A 50 -5.98 -7.46 3.28
CA ALA A 50 -6.25 -8.02 4.61
C ALA A 50 -7.76 -8.08 4.93
N GLY A 51 -8.56 -7.31 4.20
CA GLY A 51 -10.00 -7.17 4.44
C GLY A 51 -10.35 -6.21 5.56
N VAL A 52 -11.62 -5.84 5.62
CA VAL A 52 -12.19 -5.04 6.71
C VAL A 52 -12.67 -6.03 7.78
N ARG A 53 -12.24 -5.86 9.04
CA ARG A 53 -12.80 -6.62 10.16
C ARG A 53 -14.24 -6.20 10.43
#